data_AF-A0A0S3PRN9-F1
#
_entry.id   AF-A0A0S3PRN9-F1
#
_cell.length_a   1.000
_cell.length_b   1.000
_cell.length_c   1.000
_cell.angle_alpha   90.00
_cell.angle_beta   90.00
_cell.angle_gamma   90.00
#
_symmetry.space_group_name_H-M   'P 1'
#
loop_
_entity.id
_entity.type
_entity.pdbx_description
1 polymer ?
#
loop_
_entity_poly.entity_id
_entity_poly.type
_entity_poly.pdbx_seq_one_letter_code
_entity_poly.pdbx_strand_id
1 'polypeptide(L)'
;MLRRSFAKLLLATMAIGSFISAAAATPEQIIILRHGEKQDAYRLCQVGVQRSLALAAQYLGKGAEQSLFSGGSKPDAFIAITLHTLELVSPSARSWNMPVILYSVLPMRGQTAAQTTAILNQRTQEAVRDVLANPAWDGKTVVMVWEHHHIADLALEKQFPNDKITLRQLFNLDVNTTLPETWSGDNFDYFWIVNFAKGSNRPTSVEVRKQVFTGSFASVPSNDWAKPPTYPANSKCEVNSN
;
A
#
# COMPACT_ATOMS: atom_id res chain seq x y z
N MET A 1 -74.55 -37.93 20.69
CA MET A 1 -73.39 -37.49 19.87
C MET A 1 -72.79 -36.24 20.52
N LEU A 2 -71.62 -36.39 21.17
CA LEU A 2 -70.87 -35.30 21.81
C LEU A 2 -70.26 -34.37 20.75
N ARG A 3 -70.55 -33.06 20.80
CA ARG A 3 -69.71 -32.03 20.15
C ARG A 3 -68.81 -31.41 21.21
N ARG A 4 -67.50 -31.65 21.06
CA ARG A 4 -66.43 -31.12 21.93
C ARG A 4 -66.05 -29.71 21.48
N SER A 5 -66.06 -28.78 22.43
CA SER A 5 -65.34 -27.50 22.38
C SER A 5 -63.83 -27.74 22.38
N PHE A 6 -63.04 -27.01 21.58
CA PHE A 6 -61.63 -26.77 21.89
C PHE A 6 -61.18 -25.39 21.38
N ALA A 7 -60.49 -24.70 22.26
CA ALA A 7 -59.93 -23.37 22.13
C ALA A 7 -58.41 -23.43 21.86
N LYS A 8 -57.84 -22.28 21.45
CA LYS A 8 -56.41 -21.89 21.49
C LYS A 8 -55.57 -22.53 20.37
N LEU A 9 -54.50 -21.94 19.83
CA LEU A 9 -53.59 -20.91 20.31
C LEU A 9 -52.85 -20.35 19.06
N LEU A 10 -52.80 -19.05 18.84
CA LEU A 10 -51.90 -18.45 17.84
C LEU A 10 -50.48 -18.41 18.42
N LEU A 11 -49.56 -19.19 17.86
CA LEU A 11 -48.12 -19.02 18.10
C LEU A 11 -47.58 -17.99 17.11
N ALA A 12 -47.18 -16.82 17.60
CA ALA A 12 -46.35 -15.89 16.86
C ALA A 12 -44.87 -16.22 17.16
N THR A 13 -44.20 -16.90 16.23
CA THR A 13 -42.74 -17.09 16.27
C THR A 13 -42.04 -15.79 15.87
N MET A 14 -41.54 -15.06 16.86
CA MET A 14 -40.68 -13.89 16.66
C MET A 14 -39.27 -14.39 16.31
N ALA A 15 -38.92 -14.34 15.03
CA ALA A 15 -37.56 -14.64 14.57
C ALA A 15 -36.63 -13.50 14.99
N ILE A 16 -35.89 -13.69 16.07
CA ILE A 16 -34.80 -12.79 16.49
C ILE A 16 -33.63 -13.08 15.54
N GLY A 17 -33.50 -12.26 14.49
CA GLY A 17 -32.34 -12.27 13.62
C GLY A 17 -31.12 -11.78 14.40
N SER A 18 -30.20 -12.69 14.73
CA SER A 18 -28.88 -12.31 15.21
C SER A 18 -28.13 -11.60 14.08
N PHE A 19 -28.06 -10.27 14.15
CA PHE A 19 -27.14 -9.49 13.34
C PHE A 19 -25.72 -9.82 13.83
N ILE A 20 -25.07 -10.78 13.19
CA ILE A 20 -23.63 -10.98 13.35
C ILE A 20 -22.99 -9.75 12.71
N SER A 21 -22.60 -8.76 13.51
CA SER A 21 -21.73 -7.69 13.05
C SER A 21 -20.47 -8.34 12.48
N ALA A 22 -20.29 -8.27 11.16
CA ALA A 22 -19.04 -8.66 10.55
C ALA A 22 -17.93 -7.87 11.23
N ALA A 23 -17.03 -8.56 11.92
CA ALA A 23 -15.88 -7.91 12.53
C ALA A 23 -15.12 -7.19 11.42
N ALA A 24 -14.85 -5.90 11.61
CA ALA A 24 -14.03 -5.14 10.67
C ALA A 24 -12.66 -5.83 10.58
N ALA A 25 -12.30 -6.27 9.38
CA ALA A 25 -10.96 -6.80 9.13
C ALA A 25 -9.96 -5.66 9.32
N THR A 26 -8.87 -5.87 10.05
CA THR A 26 -7.85 -4.82 10.16
C THR A 26 -6.46 -5.46 10.08
N PRO A 27 -5.63 -5.07 9.10
CA PRO A 27 -4.23 -5.52 9.07
C PRO A 27 -3.52 -5.05 10.33
N GLU A 28 -2.67 -5.88 10.91
CA GLU A 28 -1.83 -5.48 12.03
C GLU A 28 -0.85 -4.38 11.59
N GLN A 29 -0.31 -4.52 10.37
CA GLN A 29 0.68 -3.61 9.83
C GLN A 29 0.55 -3.43 8.31
N ILE A 30 0.76 -2.20 7.85
CA ILE A 30 0.92 -1.86 6.44
C ILE A 30 2.28 -1.16 6.27
N ILE A 31 3.11 -1.66 5.37
CA ILE A 31 4.39 -1.04 4.98
C ILE A 31 4.20 -0.39 3.61
N ILE A 32 4.19 0.93 3.56
CA ILE A 32 4.01 1.71 2.34
C ILE A 32 5.37 2.22 1.86
N LEU A 33 5.64 2.07 0.57
CA LEU A 33 6.76 2.70 -0.12
C LEU A 33 6.37 3.06 -1.54
N ARG A 34 7.13 3.96 -2.17
CA ARG A 34 6.90 4.33 -3.56
C ARG A 34 7.62 3.39 -4.53
N HIS A 35 7.27 3.48 -5.81
CA HIS A 35 8.03 2.88 -6.92
C HIS A 35 9.53 3.23 -6.91
N GLY A 36 10.33 2.47 -7.64
CA GLY A 36 11.73 2.82 -7.91
C GLY A 36 11.89 3.90 -8.97
N GLU A 37 13.12 4.33 -9.20
CA GLU A 37 13.48 5.25 -10.26
C GLU A 37 13.12 4.68 -11.63
N LYS A 38 12.41 5.47 -12.44
CA LYS A 38 11.85 5.05 -13.72
C LYS A 38 12.80 5.38 -14.86
N GLN A 39 12.79 4.55 -15.92
CA GLN A 39 13.41 4.92 -17.20
C GLN A 39 12.38 5.51 -18.17
N ASP A 40 11.18 4.96 -18.13
CA ASP A 40 10.04 5.38 -18.96
C ASP A 40 8.74 4.94 -18.26
N ALA A 41 7.59 5.04 -18.92
CA ALA A 41 6.29 4.67 -18.35
C ALA A 41 6.09 3.15 -18.10
N TYR A 42 7.01 2.29 -18.55
CA TYR A 42 6.85 0.84 -18.55
C TYR A 42 7.85 0.10 -17.67
N ARG A 43 8.97 0.72 -17.28
CA ARG A 43 10.05 0.05 -16.55
C ARG A 43 10.90 0.98 -15.69
N LEU A 44 11.56 0.37 -14.71
CA LEU A 44 12.59 1.00 -13.90
C LEU A 44 13.86 1.28 -14.72
N CYS A 45 14.59 2.33 -14.34
CA CYS A 45 15.96 2.53 -14.81
C CYS A 45 16.92 1.63 -14.02
N GLN A 46 18.21 1.63 -14.39
CA GLN A 46 19.22 0.81 -13.71
C GLN A 46 19.28 1.07 -12.20
N VAL A 47 19.10 2.32 -11.78
CA VAL A 47 19.05 2.68 -10.36
C VAL A 47 17.84 2.06 -9.67
N GLY A 48 16.65 2.16 -10.28
CA GLY A 48 15.43 1.56 -9.74
C GLY A 48 15.52 0.03 -9.64
N VAL A 49 16.16 -0.63 -10.61
CA VAL A 49 16.45 -2.07 -10.56
C VAL A 49 17.41 -2.39 -9.40
N GLN A 50 18.49 -1.62 -9.22
CA GLN A 50 19.39 -1.82 -8.08
C GLN A 50 18.68 -1.63 -6.74
N ARG A 51 17.81 -0.62 -6.62
CA ARG A 51 16.98 -0.38 -5.43
C ARG A 51 16.04 -1.56 -5.17
N SER A 52 15.40 -2.09 -6.21
CA SER A 52 14.53 -3.28 -6.09
C SER A 52 15.26 -4.48 -5.49
N LEU A 53 16.48 -4.75 -5.97
CA LEU A 53 17.33 -5.82 -5.45
C LEU A 53 17.79 -5.54 -4.02
N ALA A 54 18.17 -4.29 -3.72
CA ALA A 54 18.60 -3.87 -2.38
C ALA A 54 17.46 -4.01 -1.35
N LEU A 55 16.24 -3.62 -1.72
CA LEU A 55 15.04 -3.79 -0.90
C LEU A 55 14.79 -5.26 -0.56
N ALA A 56 14.91 -6.16 -1.54
CA ALA A 56 14.77 -7.59 -1.30
C ALA A 56 15.88 -8.12 -0.37
N ALA A 57 17.14 -7.74 -0.62
CA ALA A 57 18.28 -8.23 0.15
C ALA A 57 18.33 -7.70 1.59
N GLN A 58 17.84 -6.47 1.84
CA GLN A 58 18.07 -5.80 3.12
C GLN A 58 16.81 -5.56 3.94
N TYR A 59 15.61 -5.49 3.35
CA TYR A 59 14.40 -5.16 4.14
C TYR A 59 13.23 -6.13 3.95
N LEU A 60 12.87 -6.40 2.69
CA LEU A 60 11.57 -6.98 2.32
C LEU A 60 11.66 -8.45 1.88
N GLY A 61 12.86 -8.99 1.64
CA GLY A 61 13.02 -10.37 1.20
C GLY A 61 13.20 -11.37 2.34
N LYS A 62 13.12 -12.66 1.97
CA LYS A 62 13.39 -13.77 2.87
C LYS A 62 14.86 -13.78 3.26
N GLY A 63 15.14 -13.73 4.56
CA GLY A 63 16.51 -13.68 5.08
C GLY A 63 17.19 -12.33 4.91
N ALA A 64 16.42 -11.27 4.73
CA ALA A 64 16.94 -9.92 4.58
C ALA A 64 17.77 -9.47 5.80
N GLU A 65 18.87 -8.77 5.55
CA GLU A 65 19.86 -8.35 6.58
C GLU A 65 19.24 -7.47 7.69
N GLN A 66 18.30 -6.61 7.33
CA GLN A 66 17.61 -5.67 8.20
C GLN A 66 16.09 -5.85 8.07
N SER A 67 15.64 -7.11 8.09
CA SER A 67 14.25 -7.46 7.81
C SER A 67 13.25 -6.62 8.61
N LEU A 68 12.23 -6.11 7.91
CA LEU A 68 11.10 -5.43 8.54
C LEU A 68 10.09 -6.39 9.19
N PHE A 69 10.29 -7.70 9.04
CA PHE A 69 9.35 -8.72 9.52
C PHE A 69 9.91 -9.43 10.76
N SER A 70 9.15 -9.36 11.85
CA SER A 70 9.52 -9.89 13.16
C SER A 70 9.90 -11.37 13.10
N GLY A 71 11.09 -11.71 13.60
CA GLY A 71 11.55 -13.10 13.69
C GLY A 71 11.72 -13.81 12.35
N GLY A 72 11.86 -13.07 11.24
CA GLY A 72 11.91 -13.64 9.89
C GLY A 72 10.57 -14.18 9.42
N SER A 73 9.46 -13.68 9.99
CA SER A 73 8.12 -13.99 9.51
C SER A 73 7.93 -13.52 8.07
N LYS A 74 7.05 -14.22 7.37
CA LYS A 74 6.70 -13.89 5.99
C LYS A 74 5.61 -12.81 6.00
N PRO A 75 5.67 -11.78 5.15
CA PRO A 75 4.54 -10.87 4.95
C PRO A 75 3.36 -11.61 4.32
N ASP A 76 2.14 -11.19 4.59
CA ASP A 76 0.95 -11.85 4.05
C ASP A 76 0.66 -11.46 2.60
N ALA A 77 1.07 -10.25 2.18
CA ALA A 77 0.92 -9.80 0.81
C ALA A 77 1.96 -8.77 0.39
N PHE A 78 2.28 -8.80 -0.91
CA PHE A 78 2.88 -7.69 -1.64
C PHE A 78 1.84 -7.16 -2.63
N ILE A 79 1.57 -5.87 -2.57
CA ILE A 79 0.56 -5.19 -3.38
C ILE A 79 1.24 -4.09 -4.20
N ALA A 80 0.87 -3.98 -5.47
CA ALA A 80 1.36 -2.97 -6.41
C ALA A 80 0.21 -2.40 -7.26
N ILE A 81 0.45 -1.29 -7.98
CA ILE A 81 -0.56 -0.61 -8.83
C ILE A 81 -0.13 -0.42 -10.28
N THR A 82 1.15 -0.22 -10.55
CA THR A 82 1.70 0.09 -11.87
C THR A 82 2.79 -0.90 -12.23
N LEU A 83 3.28 -0.86 -13.48
CA LEU A 83 4.39 -1.69 -13.89
C LEU A 83 5.67 -1.42 -13.07
N HIS A 84 5.95 -0.16 -12.71
CA HIS A 84 7.11 0.21 -11.90
C HIS A 84 7.05 -0.31 -10.47
N THR A 85 5.86 -0.24 -9.85
CA THR A 85 5.66 -0.73 -8.49
C THR A 85 5.71 -2.26 -8.45
N LEU A 86 5.18 -2.92 -9.49
CA LEU A 86 5.34 -4.36 -9.70
C LEU A 86 6.81 -4.75 -9.88
N GLU A 87 7.53 -4.09 -10.77
CA GLU A 87 8.95 -4.38 -11.02
C GLU A 87 9.79 -4.18 -9.76
N LEU A 88 9.54 -3.11 -8.99
CA LEU A 88 10.25 -2.84 -7.73
C LEU A 88 10.05 -3.96 -6.70
N VAL A 89 8.81 -4.41 -6.51
CA VAL A 89 8.49 -5.35 -5.41
C VAL A 89 8.72 -6.81 -5.78
N SER A 90 8.80 -7.12 -7.07
CA SER A 90 8.88 -8.51 -7.57
C SER A 90 10.06 -9.31 -6.99
N PRO A 91 11.29 -8.79 -6.86
CA PRO A 91 12.38 -9.54 -6.22
C PRO A 91 12.10 -9.91 -4.76
N SER A 92 11.48 -9.00 -3.99
CA SER A 92 11.07 -9.26 -2.61
C SER A 92 10.03 -10.37 -2.54
N ALA A 93 8.94 -10.26 -3.32
CA ALA A 93 7.88 -11.28 -3.38
C ALA A 93 8.41 -12.65 -3.82
N ARG A 94 9.29 -12.65 -4.84
CA ARG A 94 9.94 -13.88 -5.34
C ARG A 94 10.77 -14.58 -4.27
N SER A 95 11.52 -13.84 -3.45
CA SER A 95 12.33 -14.44 -2.37
C SER A 95 11.48 -15.20 -1.33
N TRP A 96 10.21 -14.83 -1.18
CA TRP A 96 9.22 -15.51 -0.33
C TRP A 96 8.37 -16.55 -1.05
N ASN A 97 8.61 -16.78 -2.36
CA ASN A 97 7.77 -17.58 -3.25
C ASN A 97 6.30 -17.13 -3.21
N MET A 98 6.07 -15.82 -3.32
CA MET A 98 4.75 -15.20 -3.31
C MET A 98 4.42 -14.53 -4.64
N PRO A 99 3.13 -14.51 -5.03
CA PRO A 99 2.67 -13.60 -6.07
C PRO A 99 2.64 -12.15 -5.55
N VAL A 100 2.61 -11.21 -6.48
CA VAL A 100 2.24 -9.81 -6.22
C VAL A 100 0.77 -9.63 -6.58
N ILE A 101 -0.02 -9.04 -5.69
CA ILE A 101 -1.40 -8.64 -5.96
C ILE A 101 -1.36 -7.29 -6.67
N LEU A 102 -1.97 -7.20 -7.85
CA LEU A 102 -1.87 -6.02 -8.70
C LEU A 102 -3.23 -5.34 -8.89
N TYR A 103 -3.36 -4.11 -8.40
CA TYR A 103 -4.48 -3.22 -8.70
C TYR A 103 -4.13 -2.38 -9.94
N SER A 104 -3.98 -3.05 -11.08
CA SER A 104 -3.23 -2.54 -12.22
C SER A 104 -3.80 -1.26 -12.85
N VAL A 105 -2.93 -0.29 -13.04
CA VAL A 105 -3.06 0.84 -13.97
C VAL A 105 -1.89 0.75 -14.95
N LEU A 106 -2.21 0.49 -16.22
CA LEU A 106 -1.22 0.32 -17.27
C LEU A 106 -1.16 1.59 -18.13
N PRO A 107 0.03 1.99 -18.60
CA PRO A 107 0.14 3.05 -19.61
C PRO A 107 -0.58 2.63 -20.90
N MET A 108 -1.63 3.37 -21.29
CA MET A 108 -2.37 3.13 -22.54
C MET A 108 -2.11 4.23 -23.56
N ARG A 109 -1.91 3.85 -24.82
CA ARG A 109 -1.74 4.81 -25.91
C ARG A 109 -3.01 5.65 -26.06
N GLY A 110 -2.84 6.97 -26.09
CA GLY A 110 -3.94 7.94 -26.25
C GLY A 110 -4.69 8.27 -24.95
N GLN A 111 -4.29 7.68 -23.82
CA GLN A 111 -4.83 8.05 -22.52
C GLN A 111 -4.22 9.36 -22.04
N THR A 112 -5.07 10.29 -21.60
CA THR A 112 -4.62 11.58 -21.05
C THR A 112 -4.17 11.43 -19.60
N ALA A 113 -3.37 12.37 -19.10
CA ALA A 113 -2.98 12.40 -17.69
C ALA A 113 -4.20 12.41 -16.75
N ALA A 114 -5.24 13.19 -17.06
CA ALA A 114 -6.47 13.23 -16.27
C ALA A 114 -7.21 11.87 -16.24
N GLN A 115 -7.26 11.15 -17.37
CA GLN A 115 -7.82 9.80 -17.41
C GLN A 115 -6.99 8.82 -16.58
N THR A 116 -5.66 8.88 -16.68
CA THR A 116 -4.76 8.04 -15.87
C THR A 116 -4.96 8.31 -14.38
N THR A 117 -5.02 9.58 -13.98
CA THR A 117 -5.29 9.98 -12.59
C THR A 117 -6.63 9.46 -12.09
N ALA A 118 -7.70 9.56 -12.88
CA ALA A 118 -9.00 9.04 -12.48
C ALA A 118 -8.98 7.52 -12.24
N ILE A 119 -8.28 6.75 -13.09
CA ILE A 119 -8.13 5.30 -12.89
C ILE A 119 -7.26 5.01 -11.67
N LEU A 120 -6.16 5.74 -11.46
CA LEU A 120 -5.32 5.61 -10.25
C LEU A 120 -6.13 5.89 -8.98
N ASN A 121 -6.97 6.93 -8.96
CA ASN A 121 -7.86 7.23 -7.83
C ASN A 121 -8.76 6.02 -7.51
N GLN A 122 -9.45 5.49 -8.54
CA GLN A 122 -10.35 4.34 -8.38
C GLN A 122 -9.61 3.10 -7.88
N ARG A 123 -8.44 2.77 -8.46
CA ARG A 123 -7.65 1.60 -8.06
C ARG A 123 -7.03 1.75 -6.67
N THR A 124 -6.69 2.97 -6.26
CA THR A 124 -6.23 3.28 -4.89
C THR A 124 -7.35 3.05 -3.88
N GLN A 125 -8.55 3.57 -4.15
CA GLN A 125 -9.71 3.37 -3.29
C GLN A 125 -10.10 1.89 -3.20
N GLU A 126 -10.07 1.17 -4.31
CA GLU A 126 -10.31 -0.27 -4.37
C GLU A 126 -9.30 -1.04 -3.51
N ALA A 127 -8.00 -0.79 -3.68
CA ALA A 127 -6.96 -1.46 -2.92
C ALA A 127 -7.11 -1.23 -1.41
N VAL A 128 -7.36 0.01 -0.99
CA VAL A 128 -7.52 0.33 0.44
C VAL A 128 -8.79 -0.28 1.01
N ARG A 129 -9.92 -0.21 0.29
CA ARG A 129 -11.16 -0.85 0.72
C ARG A 129 -10.95 -2.35 0.90
N ASP A 130 -10.29 -3.01 -0.04
CA ASP A 130 -10.07 -4.45 0.03
C ASP A 130 -9.14 -4.81 1.20
N VAL A 131 -8.08 -4.02 1.44
CA VAL A 131 -7.17 -4.18 2.60
C VAL A 131 -7.88 -4.00 3.94
N LEU A 132 -8.80 -3.03 4.06
CA LEU A 132 -9.50 -2.71 5.32
C LEU A 132 -10.83 -3.44 5.52
N ALA A 133 -11.39 -4.09 4.50
CA ALA A 133 -12.70 -4.72 4.59
C ALA A 133 -12.66 -6.25 4.42
N ASN A 134 -11.62 -6.81 3.81
CA ASN A 134 -11.54 -8.26 3.59
C ASN A 134 -11.00 -8.97 4.84
N PRO A 135 -11.78 -9.88 5.49
CA PRO A 135 -11.35 -10.64 6.67
C PRO A 135 -10.05 -11.43 6.49
N ALA A 136 -9.64 -11.73 5.25
CA ALA A 136 -8.36 -12.36 4.96
C ALA A 136 -7.15 -11.53 5.42
N TRP A 137 -7.32 -10.21 5.60
CA TRP A 137 -6.28 -9.29 6.05
C TRP A 137 -6.32 -8.99 7.55
N ASP A 138 -7.23 -9.59 8.33
CA ASP A 138 -7.26 -9.37 9.77
C ASP A 138 -5.96 -9.88 10.44
N GLY A 139 -5.30 -9.01 11.19
CA GLY A 139 -4.03 -9.30 11.86
C GLY A 139 -2.87 -9.60 10.90
N LYS A 140 -2.93 -9.12 9.66
CA LYS A 140 -1.91 -9.39 8.63
C LYS A 140 -0.91 -8.25 8.45
N THR A 141 0.27 -8.59 7.93
CA THR A 141 1.28 -7.62 7.49
C THR A 141 1.28 -7.51 5.98
N VAL A 142 0.97 -6.33 5.46
CA VAL A 142 0.84 -6.06 4.03
C VAL A 142 1.89 -5.05 3.58
N VAL A 143 2.60 -5.33 2.48
CA VAL A 143 3.50 -4.38 1.82
C VAL A 143 2.80 -3.78 0.62
N MET A 144 2.71 -2.45 0.55
CA MET A 144 2.11 -1.71 -0.56
C MET A 144 3.15 -0.82 -1.26
N VAL A 145 3.44 -1.10 -2.52
CA VAL A 145 4.32 -0.29 -3.37
C VAL A 145 3.47 0.55 -4.31
N TRP A 146 3.61 1.87 -4.25
CA TRP A 146 2.64 2.78 -4.87
C TRP A 146 3.25 3.92 -5.70
N GLU A 147 2.39 4.64 -6.42
CA GLU A 147 2.74 5.90 -7.07
C GLU A 147 2.76 7.03 -6.03
N HIS A 148 3.82 7.85 -6.02
CA HIS A 148 4.05 8.80 -4.93
C HIS A 148 2.92 9.83 -4.76
N HIS A 149 2.34 10.33 -5.87
CA HIS A 149 1.15 11.20 -5.83
C HIS A 149 -0.05 10.55 -5.13
N HIS A 150 -0.20 9.24 -5.25
CA HIS A 150 -1.29 8.50 -4.61
C HIS A 150 -0.90 7.94 -3.24
N ILE A 151 0.35 8.11 -2.78
CA ILE A 151 0.69 7.91 -1.36
C ILE A 151 0.23 9.13 -0.55
N ALA A 152 0.69 10.32 -0.95
CA ALA A 152 0.31 11.61 -0.37
C ALA A 152 0.60 12.73 -1.36
N ASP A 153 -0.38 13.59 -1.64
CA ASP A 153 -0.22 14.76 -2.52
C ASP A 153 -1.35 15.77 -2.25
N LEU A 154 -1.00 16.87 -1.60
CA LEU A 154 -1.97 17.91 -1.23
C LEU A 154 -2.59 18.59 -2.45
N ALA A 155 -1.84 18.73 -3.56
CA ALA A 155 -2.34 19.35 -4.77
C ALA A 155 -3.34 18.44 -5.48
N LEU A 156 -3.07 17.12 -5.51
CA LEU A 156 -4.01 16.14 -6.04
C LEU A 156 -5.26 16.05 -5.16
N GLU A 157 -5.10 16.00 -3.83
CA GLU A 157 -6.23 15.98 -2.88
C GLU A 157 -7.16 17.20 -3.07
N LYS A 158 -6.60 18.39 -3.32
CA LYS A 158 -7.37 19.62 -3.60
C LYS A 158 -8.17 19.57 -4.91
N GLN A 159 -7.75 18.76 -5.88
CA GLN A 159 -8.50 18.56 -7.13
C GLN A 159 -9.74 17.69 -6.91
N PHE A 160 -9.76 16.88 -5.85
CA PHE A 160 -10.84 15.95 -5.52
C PHE A 160 -11.35 16.17 -4.07
N PRO A 161 -11.88 17.35 -3.73
CA PRO A 161 -12.17 17.73 -2.34
C PRO A 161 -13.26 16.89 -1.66
N ASN A 162 -14.06 16.17 -2.44
CA ASN A 162 -15.15 15.32 -1.94
C ASN A 162 -14.76 13.84 -1.86
N ASP A 163 -13.58 13.47 -2.36
CA ASP A 163 -13.11 12.09 -2.43
C ASP A 163 -11.79 11.93 -1.68
N LYS A 164 -11.66 10.84 -0.93
CA LYS A 164 -10.36 10.40 -0.43
C LYS A 164 -9.66 9.62 -1.53
N ILE A 165 -8.48 10.06 -1.96
CA ILE A 165 -7.81 9.51 -3.16
C ILE A 165 -6.35 9.12 -2.92
N THR A 166 -5.73 9.56 -1.83
CA THR A 166 -4.37 9.16 -1.44
C THR A 166 -4.41 8.09 -0.35
N LEU A 167 -3.38 7.25 -0.27
CA LEU A 167 -3.23 6.28 0.81
C LEU A 167 -3.22 6.97 2.18
N ARG A 168 -2.63 8.17 2.29
CA ARG A 168 -2.66 9.00 3.50
C ARG A 168 -4.08 9.26 3.99
N GLN A 169 -4.95 9.79 3.11
CA GLN A 169 -6.35 10.08 3.46
C GLN A 169 -7.17 8.81 3.73
N LEU A 170 -6.96 7.78 2.89
CA LEU A 170 -7.75 6.55 2.89
C LEU A 170 -7.46 5.66 4.11
N PHE A 171 -6.20 5.59 4.55
CA PHE A 171 -5.82 4.89 5.79
C PHE A 171 -5.94 5.75 7.05
N ASN A 172 -6.46 6.97 6.94
CA ASN A 172 -6.60 7.92 8.06
C ASN A 172 -5.26 8.18 8.79
N LEU A 173 -4.18 8.40 8.04
CA LEU A 173 -2.83 8.56 8.60
C LEU A 173 -2.61 9.92 9.30
N ASP A 174 -3.59 10.81 9.23
CA ASP A 174 -3.52 12.17 9.78
C ASP A 174 -3.67 12.25 11.31
N VAL A 175 -3.92 11.11 11.97
CA VAL A 175 -4.30 11.06 13.39
C VAL A 175 -3.11 11.32 14.34
N ASN A 176 -1.86 11.30 13.86
CA ASN A 176 -0.65 11.60 14.66
C ASN A 176 0.43 12.28 13.80
N THR A 177 0.22 13.57 13.51
CA THR A 177 0.89 14.32 12.43
C THR A 177 2.38 14.59 12.62
N THR A 178 3.21 13.75 11.99
CA THR A 178 4.56 14.11 11.51
C THR A 178 4.76 13.75 10.03
N LEU A 179 3.78 13.09 9.42
CA LEU A 179 3.84 12.75 8.00
C LEU A 179 3.68 14.01 7.14
N PRO A 180 4.47 14.13 6.07
CA PRO A 180 4.28 15.19 5.10
C PRO A 180 2.97 14.98 4.32
N GLU A 181 2.26 16.08 4.07
CA GLU A 181 1.02 16.07 3.26
C GLU A 181 1.28 15.76 1.78
N THR A 182 2.55 15.75 1.37
CA THR A 182 2.98 15.43 0.00
C THR A 182 4.24 14.59 0.06
N TRP A 183 4.22 13.44 -0.63
CA TRP A 183 5.39 12.64 -0.86
C TRP A 183 6.29 13.36 -1.87
N SER A 184 7.46 13.84 -1.46
CA SER A 184 8.36 14.54 -2.36
C SER A 184 8.78 13.66 -3.54
N GLY A 185 8.63 14.14 -4.77
CA GLY A 185 9.03 13.46 -6.00
C GLY A 185 10.49 13.01 -6.03
N ASP A 186 11.35 13.54 -5.15
CA ASP A 186 12.76 13.21 -5.06
C ASP A 186 13.07 12.01 -4.12
N ASN A 187 12.19 11.66 -3.19
CA ASN A 187 12.51 10.68 -2.13
C ASN A 187 12.06 9.25 -2.45
N PHE A 188 12.95 8.42 -3.00
CA PHE A 188 12.72 6.99 -3.32
C PHE A 188 12.94 6.03 -2.15
N ASP A 189 13.54 6.51 -1.07
CA ASP A 189 14.24 5.71 -0.07
C ASP A 189 13.59 5.77 1.31
N TYR A 190 12.26 5.76 1.38
CA TYR A 190 11.52 5.78 2.64
C TYR A 190 10.42 4.73 2.69
N PHE A 191 10.18 4.20 3.88
CA PHE A 191 8.98 3.46 4.25
C PHE A 191 8.11 4.31 5.16
N TRP A 192 6.79 4.21 5.00
CA TRP A 192 5.83 4.52 6.06
C TRP A 192 5.30 3.20 6.61
N ILE A 193 5.65 2.88 7.85
CA ILE A 193 5.22 1.66 8.54
C ILE A 193 4.06 2.04 9.46
N VAL A 194 2.87 1.57 9.11
CA VAL A 194 1.60 1.91 9.76
C VAL A 194 1.15 0.71 10.56
N ASN A 195 0.93 0.88 11.87
CA ASN A 195 0.41 -0.18 12.73
C ASN A 195 -1.05 0.13 13.11
N PHE A 196 -1.87 -0.91 13.26
CA PHE A 196 -3.26 -0.78 13.69
C PHE A 196 -3.53 -1.63 14.93
N ALA A 197 -4.50 -1.20 15.73
CA ALA A 197 -5.08 -2.06 16.76
C ALA A 197 -6.08 -3.02 16.13
N LYS A 198 -6.20 -4.22 16.70
CA LYS A 198 -7.18 -5.21 16.28
C LYS A 198 -8.60 -4.59 16.23
N GLY A 199 -9.28 -4.75 15.09
CA GLY A 199 -10.64 -4.24 14.87
C GLY A 199 -10.74 -2.72 14.71
N SER A 200 -9.64 -2.00 14.52
CA SER A 200 -9.61 -0.55 14.34
C SER A 200 -9.03 -0.16 12.99
N ASN A 201 -9.83 0.47 12.12
CA ASN A 201 -9.35 1.10 10.88
C ASN A 201 -8.61 2.43 11.10
N ARG A 202 -8.30 2.77 12.36
CA ARG A 202 -7.45 3.91 12.73
C ARG A 202 -6.07 3.40 13.12
N PRO A 203 -5.00 3.95 12.52
CA PRO A 203 -3.64 3.64 12.91
C PRO A 203 -3.39 3.94 14.39
N THR A 204 -2.63 3.09 15.05
CA THR A 204 -2.11 3.33 16.41
C THR A 204 -0.77 4.05 16.36
N SER A 205 0.03 3.82 15.31
CA SER A 205 1.30 4.52 15.07
C SER A 205 1.66 4.54 13.60
N VAL A 206 2.45 5.54 13.22
CA VAL A 206 3.15 5.57 11.93
C VAL A 206 4.61 5.89 12.16
N GLU A 207 5.50 5.07 11.59
CA GLU A 207 6.94 5.30 11.56
C GLU A 207 7.38 5.66 10.14
N VAL A 208 8.13 6.75 10.00
CA VAL A 208 8.85 7.07 8.77
C VAL A 208 10.27 6.53 8.89
N ARG A 209 10.60 5.51 8.11
CA ARG A 209 11.93 4.87 8.15
C ARG A 209 12.66 5.07 6.85
N LYS A 210 13.82 5.72 6.89
CA LYS A 210 14.73 5.83 5.75
C LYS A 210 15.33 4.47 5.43
N GLN A 211 15.42 4.14 4.14
CA GLN A 211 16.13 2.98 3.61
C GLN A 211 17.62 3.33 3.57
N VAL A 212 18.43 2.62 4.35
CA VAL A 212 19.88 2.82 4.38
C VAL A 212 20.55 1.55 3.90
N PHE A 213 20.99 1.57 2.64
CA PHE A 213 21.60 0.40 2.04
C PHE A 213 23.09 0.29 2.38
N THR A 214 23.54 -0.93 2.64
CA THR A 214 24.94 -1.24 3.01
C THR A 214 25.59 -2.22 2.04
N GLY A 215 26.89 -2.50 2.22
CA GLY A 215 27.61 -3.52 1.45
C GLY A 215 27.57 -3.25 -0.05
N SER A 216 27.20 -4.27 -0.83
CA SER A 216 27.13 -4.17 -2.30
C SER A 216 26.09 -3.17 -2.83
N PHE A 217 25.17 -2.71 -1.97
CA PHE A 217 24.13 -1.74 -2.31
C PHE A 217 24.39 -0.34 -1.74
N ALA A 218 25.54 -0.10 -1.10
CA ALA A 218 25.86 1.19 -0.47
C ALA A 218 25.92 2.38 -1.46
N SER A 219 26.03 2.10 -2.76
CA SER A 219 26.03 3.10 -3.84
C SER A 219 24.64 3.38 -4.42
N VAL A 220 23.59 2.68 -3.98
CA VAL A 220 22.21 3.01 -4.39
C VAL A 220 21.90 4.44 -3.88
N PRO A 221 21.47 5.37 -4.76
CA PRO A 221 21.23 6.75 -4.39
C PRO A 221 20.28 6.88 -3.19
N SER A 222 20.60 7.83 -2.32
CA SER A 222 19.82 8.17 -1.14
C SER A 222 19.93 9.67 -0.91
N ASN A 223 18.89 10.26 -0.32
CA ASN A 223 18.77 11.68 -0.11
C ASN A 223 17.89 11.93 1.12
N ASP A 224 18.12 13.06 1.79
CA ASP A 224 17.22 13.47 2.86
C ASP A 224 15.88 13.93 2.28
N TRP A 225 14.85 13.93 3.13
CA TRP A 225 13.51 14.31 2.71
C TRP A 225 13.48 15.71 2.05
N ALA A 226 12.81 15.82 0.90
CA ALA A 226 12.72 16.99 0.05
C ALA A 226 14.07 17.54 -0.46
N LYS A 227 15.11 16.70 -0.56
CA LYS A 227 16.37 17.01 -1.26
C LYS A 227 16.48 16.13 -2.50
N PRO A 228 16.95 16.61 -3.66
CA PRO A 228 17.14 15.75 -4.82
C PRO A 228 18.27 14.73 -4.60
N PRO A 229 18.12 13.49 -5.09
CA PRO A 229 19.22 12.52 -5.12
C PRO A 229 20.23 12.88 -6.23
N THR A 230 21.48 12.45 -6.03
CA THR A 230 22.51 12.52 -7.07
C THR A 230 22.54 11.20 -7.83
N TYR A 231 22.26 11.25 -9.14
CA TYR A 231 22.33 10.07 -10.00
C TYR A 231 23.66 9.98 -10.75
N PRO A 232 24.13 8.74 -11.05
CA PRO A 232 25.19 8.55 -12.03
C PRO A 232 24.81 9.15 -13.39
N ALA A 233 25.76 9.79 -14.07
CA ALA A 233 25.52 10.48 -15.34
C ALA A 233 24.89 9.61 -16.44
N ASN A 234 25.11 8.30 -16.41
CA ASN A 234 24.59 7.33 -17.38
C ASN A 234 23.42 6.48 -16.85
N SER A 235 22.76 6.93 -15.78
CA SER A 235 21.68 6.18 -15.10
C SER A 235 20.44 5.98 -15.97
N LYS A 236 20.22 6.85 -16.98
CA LYS A 236 19.02 6.88 -17.84
C LYS A 236 17.71 6.95 -17.06
N CYS A 237 17.75 7.45 -15.83
CA CYS A 237 16.55 7.66 -15.04
C CYS A 237 15.83 8.94 -15.47
N GLU A 238 14.51 8.92 -15.49
CA GLU A 238 13.71 10.13 -15.63
C GLU A 238 13.99 11.03 -14.43
N VAL A 239 14.52 12.23 -14.69
CA VAL A 239 15.04 13.11 -13.64
C VAL A 239 13.94 13.91 -12.93
N ASN A 240 12.69 13.80 -13.36
CA ASN A 240 11.54 14.45 -12.73
C ASN A 240 10.28 13.61 -12.99
N SER A 241 9.85 12.82 -12.01
CA SER A 241 8.48 12.30 -11.98
C SER A 241 7.62 13.31 -11.23
N ASN A 242 7.21 14.37 -11.92
CA ASN A 242 6.21 15.33 -11.46
C ASN A 242 4.79 14.81 -11.67
#